data_AF-A0A7I9WJJ6-F1
#
_entry.id   AF-A0A7I9WJJ6-F1
#
_cell.length_a   1.000
_cell.length_b   1.000
_cell.length_c   1.000
_cell.angle_alpha   90.00
_cell.angle_beta   90.00
_cell.angle_gamma   90.00
#
_symmetry.space_group_name_H-M   'P 1'
#
loop_
_entity.id
_entity.type
_entity.pdbx_description
1 polymer ?
#
loop_
_entity_poly.entity_id
_entity_poly.type
_entity_poly.pdbx_seq_one_letter_code
_entity_poly.pdbx_strand_id
1 'polypeptide(L)'
;MTQKSRFPSFAGLAVAATGVSHFVKPELFESITAPAFPDNTRRAIYINGGIETAIGLGLLSGKTRKAALYGGLGYVAYLGINGARNR
;
A
#
# COMPACT_ATOMS: atom_id res chain seq x y z
N MET A 1 31.66 -3.87 9.35
CA MET A 1 30.46 -4.58 8.89
C MET A 1 29.25 -3.72 9.20
N THR A 2 28.70 -3.00 8.22
CA THR A 2 27.51 -2.16 8.43
C THR A 2 26.31 -3.09 8.63
N GLN A 3 25.80 -3.17 9.85
CA GLN A 3 24.61 -3.95 10.18
C GLN A 3 23.44 -3.39 9.36
N LYS A 4 23.08 -4.06 8.26
CA LYS A 4 21.90 -3.72 7.46
C LYS A 4 20.70 -3.93 8.39
N SER A 5 20.04 -2.86 8.81
CA SER A 5 18.93 -2.93 9.76
C SER A 5 17.88 -3.94 9.25
N ARG A 6 17.51 -4.92 10.09
CA ARG A 6 16.52 -5.95 9.74
C ARG A 6 15.08 -5.42 9.71
N PHE A 7 14.84 -4.27 10.33
CA PHE A 7 13.55 -3.59 10.40
C PHE A 7 12.96 -3.18 9.03
N PRO A 8 13.69 -2.48 8.13
CA PRO A 8 13.17 -2.13 6.81
C PRO A 8 12.82 -3.34 5.94
N SER A 9 13.43 -4.50 6.19
CA SER A 9 13.10 -5.74 5.47
C SER A 9 11.76 -6.32 5.90
N PHE A 10 11.43 -6.30 7.19
CA PHE A 10 10.14 -6.82 7.67
C PHE A 10 8.97 -5.92 7.26
N ALA A 11 9.12 -4.60 7.41
CA ALA A 11 8.07 -3.65 7.02
C ALA A 11 7.76 -3.73 5.52
N GLY A 12 8.78 -3.79 4.66
CA GLY A 12 8.58 -3.95 3.22
C GLY A 12 7.87 -5.26 2.84
N LEU A 13 8.22 -6.37 3.49
CA LEU A 13 7.55 -7.65 3.29
C LEU A 13 6.09 -7.63 3.75
N ALA A 14 5.81 -7.04 4.92
CA ALA A 14 4.45 -6.92 5.44
C ALA A 14 3.57 -6.09 4.49
N VAL A 15 4.06 -4.93 4.04
CA VAL A 15 3.33 -4.08 3.10
C VAL A 15 3.11 -4.79 1.75
N ALA A 16 4.11 -5.51 1.25
CA ALA A 16 3.98 -6.26 0.01
C ALA A 16 2.94 -7.40 0.15
N ALA A 17 2.95 -8.12 1.28
CA ALA A 17 2.00 -9.18 1.55
C ALA A 17 0.56 -8.64 1.67
N THR A 18 0.38 -7.49 2.33
CA THR A 18 -0.92 -6.79 2.36
C THR A 18 -1.38 -6.41 0.95
N GLY A 19 -0.49 -5.85 0.13
CA GLY A 19 -0.81 -5.52 -1.25
C GLY A 19 -1.26 -6.73 -2.07
N VAL A 20 -0.55 -7.86 -1.96
CA VAL A 20 -0.92 -9.12 -2.63
C VAL A 20 -2.27 -9.63 -2.12
N SER A 21 -2.57 -9.50 -0.83
CA SER A 21 -3.81 -9.99 -0.24
C SER A 21 -5.08 -9.34 -0.81
N HIS A 22 -4.99 -8.10 -1.31
CA HIS A 22 -6.09 -7.43 -2.02
C HIS A 22 -6.51 -8.19 -3.30
N PHE A 23 -5.59 -8.89 -3.96
CA PHE A 23 -5.90 -9.69 -5.14
C PHE A 23 -6.42 -11.09 -4.79
N VAL A 24 -5.99 -11.63 -3.64
CA VAL A 24 -6.34 -12.99 -3.21
C VAL A 24 -7.72 -13.04 -2.53
N LYS A 25 -8.00 -12.08 -1.63
CA LYS A 25 -9.28 -11.96 -0.91
C LYS A 25 -9.73 -10.50 -0.83
N PRO A 26 -10.08 -9.88 -1.97
CA PRO A 26 -10.55 -8.50 -2.03
C PRO A 26 -11.74 -8.20 -1.11
N GLU A 27 -12.61 -9.18 -0.86
CA GLU A 27 -13.82 -9.03 -0.05
C GLU A 27 -13.51 -8.60 1.40
N LEU A 28 -12.32 -8.94 1.92
CA LEU A 28 -11.87 -8.55 3.26
C LEU A 28 -11.62 -7.03 3.40
N PHE A 29 -11.46 -6.33 2.28
CA PHE A 29 -11.10 -4.92 2.25
C PHE A 29 -12.28 -4.01 1.88
N GLU A 30 -13.43 -4.56 1.50
CA GLU A 30 -14.58 -3.80 1.00
C GLU A 30 -15.14 -2.83 2.04
N SER A 31 -15.33 -3.27 3.28
CA SER A 31 -15.86 -2.40 4.35
C SER A 31 -14.94 -1.23 4.71
N ILE A 32 -13.63 -1.39 4.52
CA ILE A 32 -12.61 -0.37 4.80
C ILE A 32 -12.44 0.57 3.60
N THR A 33 -12.55 0.03 2.38
CA THR A 33 -12.29 0.79 1.15
C THR A 33 -13.51 1.56 0.65
N ALA A 34 -14.73 1.01 0.85
CA ALA A 34 -15.96 1.61 0.34
C ALA A 34 -16.20 3.05 0.80
N PRO A 35 -15.97 3.44 2.07
CA PRO A 35 -16.16 4.83 2.50
C PRO A 35 -15.27 5.83 1.76
N ALA A 36 -14.07 5.42 1.36
CA ALA A 36 -13.16 6.28 0.61
C ALA A 36 -13.36 6.18 -0.91
N PHE A 37 -13.95 5.08 -1.42
CA PHE A 37 -14.10 4.80 -2.85
C PHE A 37 -15.47 4.15 -3.15
N PRO A 38 -16.59 4.90 -3.02
CA PRO A 38 -17.93 4.31 -3.06
C PRO A 38 -18.35 3.80 -4.44
N ASP A 39 -18.00 4.51 -5.52
CA ASP A 39 -18.51 4.19 -6.86
C ASP A 39 -17.84 2.97 -7.50
N ASN A 40 -16.62 2.64 -7.08
CA ASN A 40 -15.78 1.63 -7.73
C ASN A 40 -14.89 0.89 -6.72
N THR A 41 -15.45 0.51 -5.57
CA THR A 41 -14.70 -0.08 -4.43
C THR A 41 -13.82 -1.25 -4.85
N ARG A 42 -14.34 -2.21 -5.61
CA ARG A 42 -13.58 -3.39 -6.06
C ARG A 42 -12.37 -3.02 -6.92
N ARG A 43 -12.52 -2.05 -7.82
CA ARG A 43 -11.41 -1.54 -8.63
C ARG A 43 -10.38 -0.82 -7.77
N ALA A 44 -10.83 -0.02 -6.80
CA ALA A 44 -9.95 0.67 -5.87
C ALA A 44 -9.14 -0.32 -5.02
N ILE A 45 -9.74 -1.41 -4.56
CA ILE A 45 -9.05 -2.50 -3.83
C ILE A 45 -7.88 -3.06 -4.66
N TYR A 46 -8.08 -3.36 -5.94
CA TYR A 46 -6.99 -3.86 -6.80
C TYR A 46 -5.91 -2.81 -7.08
N ILE A 47 -6.29 -1.54 -7.27
CA ILE A 47 -5.33 -0.44 -7.46
C ILE A 47 -4.48 -0.26 -6.19
N ASN A 48 -5.13 -0.20 -5.02
CA ASN A 48 -4.48 -0.09 -3.72
C ASN A 48 -3.54 -1.28 -3.48
N GLY A 49 -4.00 -2.50 -3.76
CA GLY A 49 -3.18 -3.71 -3.69
C GLY A 49 -1.92 -3.64 -4.55
N GLY A 50 -2.02 -3.14 -5.78
CA GLY A 50 -0.89 -2.96 -6.69
C GLY A 50 0.12 -1.92 -6.18
N ILE A 51 -0.38 -0.78 -5.69
CA ILE A 51 0.44 0.30 -5.12
C ILE A 51 1.19 -0.21 -3.89
N GLU A 52 0.51 -0.86 -2.95
CA GLU A 52 1.11 -1.41 -1.73
C GLU A 52 2.13 -2.49 -2.05
N THR A 53 1.85 -3.39 -3.01
CA THR A 53 2.82 -4.39 -3.45
C THR A 53 4.09 -3.73 -3.98
N ALA A 54 3.96 -2.71 -4.83
CA ALA A 54 5.10 -1.99 -5.39
C ALA A 54 5.90 -1.22 -4.32
N ILE A 55 5.22 -0.56 -3.36
CA ILE A 55 5.87 0.13 -2.24
C ILE A 55 6.61 -0.88 -1.37
N GLY A 56 5.96 -1.98 -0.98
CA GLY A 56 6.55 -3.02 -0.14
C GLY A 56 7.81 -3.60 -0.75
N LEU A 57 7.76 -4.02 -2.02
CA LEU A 57 8.94 -4.49 -2.77
C LEU A 57 10.01 -3.40 -2.91
N GLY A 58 9.58 -2.16 -3.17
CA GLY A 58 10.46 -1.01 -3.29
C GLY A 58 11.23 -0.68 -2.01
N LEU A 59 10.68 -0.96 -0.83
CA LEU A 59 11.34 -0.79 0.47
C LEU A 59 12.45 -1.82 0.73
N LEU A 60 12.33 -3.02 0.15
CA LEU A 60 13.30 -4.12 0.30
C LEU A 60 14.63 -3.81 -0.39
N SER A 61 14.59 -3.10 -1.52
CA SER A 61 15.78 -2.69 -2.25
C SER A 61 16.29 -1.33 -1.80
N GLY A 62 17.55 -1.26 -1.38
CA GLY A 62 18.19 0.00 -1.01
C GLY A 62 18.22 1.03 -2.14
N LYS A 63 18.18 0.60 -3.41
CA LYS A 63 18.17 1.47 -4.59
C LYS A 63 16.83 2.18 -4.78
N THR A 64 15.72 1.50 -4.48
CA THR A 64 14.36 2.01 -4.68
C THR A 64 13.71 2.52 -3.39
N ARG A 65 14.33 2.30 -2.22
CA ARG A 65 13.76 2.62 -0.92
C ARG A 65 13.30 4.07 -0.79
N LYS A 66 14.10 5.04 -1.24
CA LYS A 66 13.70 6.46 -1.19
C LYS A 66 12.45 6.73 -2.03
N ALA A 67 12.41 6.20 -3.26
CA ALA A 67 11.24 6.31 -4.12
C ALA A 67 10.00 5.64 -3.50
N ALA A 68 10.17 4.47 -2.88
CA ALA A 68 9.09 3.77 -2.18
C ALA A 68 8.57 4.56 -0.97
N LEU A 69 9.44 5.25 -0.22
CA LEU A 69 9.03 6.11 0.89
C LEU A 69 8.21 7.31 0.39
N TYR A 70 8.67 8.01 -0.65
CA TYR A 70 7.90 9.11 -1.26
C TYR A 70 6.58 8.61 -1.88
N GLY A 71 6.60 7.46 -2.54
CA GLY A 71 5.41 6.80 -3.07
C GLY A 71 4.41 6.45 -1.96
N GLY A 72 4.89 5.95 -0.82
CA GLY A 72 4.08 5.69 0.37
C GLY A 72 3.43 6.95 0.94
N LEU A 73 4.18 8.06 1.03
CA LEU A 73 3.61 9.35 1.43
C LEU A 73 2.52 9.82 0.47
N GLY A 74 2.77 9.72 -0.84
CA GLY A 74 1.78 10.04 -1.87
C GLY A 74 0.53 9.16 -1.79
N TYR A 75 0.70 7.86 -1.52
CA TYR A 75 -0.40 6.92 -1.34
C TYR A 75 -1.26 7.24 -0.12
N VAL A 76 -0.65 7.56 1.03
CA VAL A 76 -1.39 8.00 2.23
C VAL A 76 -2.18 9.28 1.94
N ALA A 77 -1.57 10.26 1.26
CA ALA A 77 -2.28 11.47 0.85
C ALA A 77 -3.45 11.17 -0.09
N TYR A 78 -3.27 10.27 -1.07
CA TYR A 78 -4.32 9.80 -1.97
C TYR A 78 -5.50 9.19 -1.21
N LEU A 79 -5.25 8.30 -0.25
CA LEU A 79 -6.30 7.70 0.58
C LEU A 79 -7.01 8.76 1.42
N GLY A 80 -6.26 9.65 2.08
CA GLY A 80 -6.82 10.70 2.93
C GLY A 80 -7.69 11.70 2.17
N ILE A 81 -7.27 12.11 0.97
CA ILE A 81 -8.03 13.00 0.10
C ILE A 81 -9.35 12.34 -0.32
N ASN A 82 -9.32 11.07 -0.73
CA ASN A 82 -10.53 10.36 -1.12
C ASN A 82 -11.48 10.14 0.07
N GLY A 83 -10.95 9.76 1.23
CA GLY A 83 -11.74 9.64 2.45
C GLY A 83 -12.35 10.95 2.93
N ALA A 84 -11.67 12.09 2.75
CA ALA A 84 -12.21 13.41 3.08
C ALA A 84 -13.27 13.88 2.07
N ARG A 85 -13.13 13.50 0.78
CA ARG A 85 -14.09 13.86 -0.28
C ARG A 85 -15.40 13.08 -0.19
N ASN A 86 -15.35 11.86 0.33
CA ASN A 86 -16.48 10.93 0.36
C ASN A 86 -17.06 10.71 1.78
N ARG A 87 -16.72 11.61 2.71
CA ARG A 87 -17.31 11.71 4.05
C ARG A 87 -18.56 12.58 4.03
#